data_AF-A0A7C7I058-F1
#
_entry.id   AF-A0A7C7I058-F1
#
_cell.length_a   1.000
_cell.length_b   1.000
_cell.length_c   1.000
_cell.angle_alpha   90.00
_cell.angle_beta   90.00
_cell.angle_gamma   90.00
#
_symmetry.space_group_name_H-M   'P 1'
#
loop_
_entity.id
_entity.type
_entity.pdbx_description
1 polymer ?
#
loop_
_entity_poly.entity_id
_entity_poly.type
_entity_poly.pdbx_seq_one_letter_code
_entity_poly.pdbx_strand_id
1 'polypeptide(L)' 'AAFNQDIGSWDVSSVANMSRMFQNADVFNQNLSNWCVSLITSSPTDFDHMATSWVLARPVWGTCP' A
#
# COMPACT_ATOMS: atom_id res chain seq x y z
N ALA A 1 9.45 -9.44 15.62
CA ALA A 1 9.59 -8.01 15.28
C ALA A 1 8.59 -7.71 14.17
N ALA A 2 7.95 -6.54 14.20
CA ALA A 2 6.98 -6.16 13.17
C ALA A 2 7.69 -5.40 12.02
N PHE A 3 7.17 -5.54 10.80
CA PHE A 3 7.76 -4.97 9.60
C PHE A 3 7.33 -3.51 9.41
N ASN A 4 8.30 -2.61 9.25
CA ASN A 4 8.09 -1.18 8.97
C ASN A 4 9.31 -0.57 8.25
N GLN A 5 9.83 -1.28 7.24
CA GLN A 5 10.96 -0.80 6.44
C GLN A 5 10.44 0.00 5.24
N ASP A 6 11.27 0.92 4.73
CA ASP A 6 10.93 1.71 3.55
C ASP A 6 10.79 0.81 2.30
N ILE A 7 9.65 0.98 1.63
CA ILE A 7 9.28 0.28 0.39
C ILE A 7 8.69 1.25 -0.64
N GLY A 8 8.85 2.57 -0.44
CA GLY A 8 8.28 3.58 -1.33
C GLY A 8 8.84 3.54 -2.76
N SER A 9 10.00 2.90 -2.94
CA SER A 9 10.70 2.73 -4.23
C SER A 9 10.38 1.43 -4.96
N TRP A 10 9.49 0.59 -4.43
CA TRP A 10 9.14 -0.68 -5.08
C TRP A 10 8.39 -0.45 -6.39
N ASP A 11 8.80 -1.18 -7.43
CA ASP A 11 8.05 -1.26 -8.68
C ASP A 11 6.89 -2.26 -8.51
N VAL A 12 5.67 -1.71 -8.45
CA VAL A 12 4.42 -2.47 -8.35
C VAL A 12 3.54 -2.30 -9.61
N SER A 13 4.12 -1.79 -10.71
CA SER A 13 3.40 -1.47 -11.96
C SER A 13 2.66 -2.66 -12.59
N SER A 14 3.14 -3.87 -12.32
CA SER A 14 2.57 -5.12 -12.84
C SER A 14 1.62 -5.82 -11.86
N VAL A 15 1.41 -5.26 -10.66
CA VAL A 15 0.55 -5.87 -9.64
C VAL A 15 -0.91 -5.60 -9.96
N ALA A 16 -1.69 -6.68 -10.14
CA ALA A 16 -3.12 -6.59 -10.45
C ALA A 16 -4.03 -6.83 -9.23
N ASN A 17 -3.47 -7.24 -8.08
CA ASN A 17 -4.22 -7.50 -6.86
C ASN A 17 -3.38 -7.16 -5.62
N MET A 18 -3.91 -6.29 -4.75
CA MET A 18 -3.30 -5.90 -3.48
C MET A 18 -4.25 -6.14 -2.29
N SER A 19 -5.27 -6.98 -2.45
CA SER A 19 -6.18 -7.33 -1.37
C SER A 19 -5.40 -7.87 -0.17
N ARG A 20 -5.69 -7.34 1.03
CA ARG A 20 -5.07 -7.75 2.31
C ARG A 20 -3.54 -7.59 2.41
N MET A 21 -2.91 -6.82 1.52
CA MET A 21 -1.46 -6.69 1.48
C MET A 21 -0.84 -6.22 2.80
N PHE A 22 -1.52 -5.33 3.52
CA PHE A 22 -1.13 -4.78 4.82
C PHE A 22 -2.20 -5.02 5.90
N GLN A 23 -3.02 -6.05 5.74
CA GLN A 23 -3.99 -6.43 6.76
C GLN A 23 -3.25 -6.80 8.07
N ASN A 24 -3.65 -6.21 9.19
CA ASN A 24 -3.00 -6.35 10.52
C ASN A 24 -1.52 -5.93 10.55
N ALA A 25 -1.08 -5.05 9.64
CA ALA A 25 0.25 -4.45 9.68
C ALA A 25 0.27 -3.27 10.68
N ASP A 26 0.02 -3.55 11.95
CA ASP A 26 -0.33 -2.54 12.98
C ASP A 26 0.66 -1.37 13.08
N VAL A 27 1.95 -1.62 12.88
CA VAL A 27 3.03 -0.63 13.00
C VAL A 27 3.53 -0.07 11.66
N PHE A 28 2.97 -0.54 10.54
CA PHE A 28 3.41 -0.10 9.22
C PHE A 28 3.00 1.36 8.97
N ASN A 29 3.96 2.19 8.60
CA ASN A 29 3.74 3.62 8.38
C ASN A 29 4.76 4.17 7.37
N GLN A 30 4.69 3.71 6.12
CA GLN A 30 5.52 4.21 5.03
C GLN A 30 4.68 5.00 4.03
N ASN A 31 5.32 5.94 3.33
CA ASN A 31 4.66 6.69 2.26
C ASN A 31 4.67 5.86 0.96
N LEU A 32 3.49 5.52 0.46
CA LEU A 32 3.30 4.75 -0.77
C LEU A 32 2.70 5.58 -1.91
N SER A 33 2.71 6.92 -1.81
CA SER A 33 2.13 7.80 -2.82
C SER A 33 2.80 7.70 -4.19
N ASN A 34 4.03 7.20 -4.26
CA ASN A 34 4.83 7.08 -5.48
C ASN A 34 4.66 5.72 -6.17
N TRP A 35 3.83 4.83 -5.63
CA TRP A 35 3.59 3.53 -6.25
C TRP A 35 2.77 3.67 -7.52
N CYS A 36 3.25 3.08 -8.61
CA CYS A 36 2.52 2.95 -9.85
C CYS A 36 1.49 1.81 -9.74
N VAL A 37 0.23 2.14 -9.43
CA VAL A 37 -0.88 1.17 -9.24
C VAL A 37 -1.97 1.37 -10.30
N SER A 38 -1.57 1.40 -11.57
CA SER A 38 -2.45 1.69 -12.71
C SER A 38 -3.45 0.57 -13.03
N LEU A 39 -3.14 -0.68 -12.65
CA LEU A 39 -3.99 -1.84 -12.90
C LEU A 39 -5.13 -2.02 -11.88
N ILE A 40 -5.07 -1.30 -10.75
CA ILE A 40 -6.04 -1.38 -9.67
C ILE A 40 -6.73 -0.03 -9.55
N THR A 41 -7.93 0.09 -10.12
CA THR A 41 -8.65 1.37 -10.28
C THR A 41 -9.40 1.84 -9.03
N SER A 42 -9.52 1.01 -8.01
CA SER A 42 -10.19 1.31 -6.74
C SER A 42 -9.44 0.67 -5.58
N SER A 43 -9.69 1.14 -4.35
CA SER A 43 -9.05 0.57 -3.17
C SER A 43 -9.36 -0.93 -3.06
N PRO A 44 -8.34 -1.81 -2.99
CA PRO A 44 -8.53 -3.22 -2.74
C PRO A 44 -9.22 -3.47 -1.41
N THR A 45 -10.00 -4.54 -1.35
CA THR A 45 -10.60 -5.02 -0.11
C THR A 45 -9.53 -5.31 0.94
N ASP A 46 -9.75 -4.80 2.15
CA ASP A 46 -8.89 -4.99 3.33
C ASP A 46 -7.41 -4.64 3.10
N PHE A 47 -7.08 -3.76 2.14
CA PHE A 47 -5.69 -3.42 1.80
C PHE A 47 -4.84 -3.17 3.06
N ASP A 48 -5.36 -2.41 4.01
CA ASP A 48 -4.71 -2.05 5.27
C ASP A 48 -5.63 -2.19 6.49
N HIS A 49 -6.62 -3.10 6.44
CA HIS A 49 -7.55 -3.28 7.57
C HIS A 49 -6.78 -3.63 8.86
N MET A 50 -7.05 -2.87 9.93
CA MET A 50 -6.34 -2.90 11.22
C MET A 50 -4.88 -2.38 11.23
N ALA A 51 -4.37 -1.78 10.15
CA ALA A 51 -3.09 -1.07 10.20
C ALA A 51 -3.23 0.26 10.99
N THR A 52 -3.12 0.18 12.31
CA THR A 52 -3.47 1.29 13.21
C THR A 52 -2.46 2.44 13.26
N SER A 53 -1.19 2.21 12.94
CA SER A 53 -0.13 3.25 12.96
C SER A 53 0.01 4.03 11.66
N TRP A 54 -0.77 3.70 10.62
CA TRP A 54 -0.62 4.27 9.29
C TRP A 54 -1.18 5.69 9.21
N VAL A 55 -0.28 6.68 9.15
CA VAL A 55 -0.62 8.11 8.99
C VAL A 55 -0.09 8.72 7.68
N LEU A 56 0.94 8.12 7.08
CA LEU A 56 1.47 8.53 5.78
C LEU A 56 0.55 8.13 4.62
N ALA A 57 0.83 8.68 3.42
CA ALA A 57 -0.05 8.49 2.27
C ALA A 57 -0.09 7.03 1.79
N ARG A 58 -1.31 6.58 1.50
CA ARG A 58 -1.60 5.30 0.82
C ARG A 58 -1.36 5.44 -0.68
N PRO A 59 -1.31 4.32 -1.43
CA PRO A 59 -1.24 4.37 -2.90
C PRO A 59 -2.43 5.12 -3.49
N VAL A 60 -2.18 5.82 -4.59
CA VAL A 60 -3.23 6.49 -5.36
C VAL A 60 -3.73 5.50 -6.42
N TRP A 61 -4.86 4.86 -6.16
CA TRP A 61 -5.41 3.81 -7.02
C TRP A 61 -5.71 4.32 -8.44
N GLY A 62 -5.34 3.52 -9.44
CA GLY A 62 -5.58 3.81 -10.85
C GLY A 62 -4.60 4.82 -11.46
N THR A 63 -3.51 5.17 -10.77
CA THR A 63 -2.53 6.14 -11.27
C THR A 63 -1.11 5.59 -11.27
N CYS A 64 -0.23 6.31 -11.95
CA CYS A 64 1.21 6.08 -11.98
C CYS A 64 1.90 7.44 -11.78
N PRO A 65 1.97 7.92 -10.51
CA PRO A 65 2.56 9.21 -10.17
C PRO A 65 4.10 9.19 -10.26
#